data_AF-A0A2W4Y3U3-F1
#
_entry.id   AF-A0A2W4Y3U3-F1
#
_cell.length_a   1.000
_cell.length_b   1.000
_cell.length_c   1.000
_cell.angle_alpha   90.00
_cell.angle_beta   90.00
_cell.angle_gamma   90.00
#
_symmetry.space_group_name_H-M   'P 1'
#
loop_
_entity.id
_entity.type
_entity.pdbx_description
1 polymer ?
#
loop_
_entity_poly.entity_id
_entity_poly.type
_entity_poly.pdbx_seq_one_letter_code
_entity_poly.pdbx_strand_id
1 'polypeptide(L)'
;MAIRINFYICIVVAIAAVLFSSIVYTRSARSQTRQARIRTSQLSDIAANADEKLGTVRTLPSLQTRARPPLQPSTLHLGMLETQFFEYAKDNNWSAISTIHRDEFTVHNLQPGGEGLYALPDRKLIYVRGFTANIYFERDRLVGIRLTPDNRDRPLTAPELLTLVRAWFPDDVLSVLYQVAPTDPRKSIAETLIGTIPKAFERDLGKLSLPFCRAIVFPSPVPVNTLSTCNLNI
;
A
#
# COMPACT_ATOMS: atom_id res chain seq x y z
N MET A 1 -41.30 -19.18 -44.23
CA MET A 1 -42.02 -20.39 -43.75
C MET A 1 -41.28 -20.98 -42.56
N ALA A 2 -41.97 -21.81 -41.77
CA ALA A 2 -41.62 -22.20 -40.40
C ALA A 2 -40.24 -22.85 -40.13
N ILE A 3 -39.57 -22.34 -39.09
CA ILE A 3 -39.06 -23.04 -37.90
C ILE A 3 -38.90 -24.57 -37.99
N ARG A 4 -37.70 -25.09 -37.66
CA ARG A 4 -37.54 -26.18 -36.66
C ARG A 4 -36.31 -25.97 -35.78
N ILE A 5 -36.54 -26.12 -34.48
CA ILE A 5 -35.58 -26.11 -33.37
C ILE A 5 -35.17 -27.55 -33.08
N ASN A 6 -33.95 -27.79 -32.58
CA ASN A 6 -33.65 -28.99 -31.80
C ASN A 6 -32.80 -28.64 -30.56
N PHE A 7 -33.50 -28.54 -29.42
CA PHE A 7 -32.95 -28.60 -28.06
C PHE A 7 -32.86 -30.09 -27.61
N TYR A 8 -32.29 -30.34 -26.42
CA TYR A 8 -32.09 -31.65 -25.74
C TYR A 8 -30.95 -32.49 -26.35
N ILE A 9 -29.82 -32.69 -25.65
CA ILE A 9 -29.64 -33.41 -24.38
C ILE A 9 -28.83 -32.52 -23.41
N CYS A 10 -29.34 -31.95 -22.30
CA CYS A 10 -29.91 -32.52 -21.07
C CYS A 10 -29.00 -33.44 -20.24
N ILE A 11 -28.55 -32.91 -19.10
CA ILE A 11 -28.30 -33.61 -17.82
C ILE A 11 -27.04 -34.47 -17.74
N VAL A 12 -25.96 -33.88 -17.20
CA VAL A 12 -25.08 -34.54 -16.22
C VAL A 12 -24.94 -33.64 -15.00
N VAL A 13 -25.66 -34.01 -13.94
CA VAL A 13 -25.57 -33.53 -12.55
C VAL A 13 -24.14 -33.84 -12.04
N ALA A 14 -23.32 -32.87 -11.64
CA ALA A 14 -23.28 -32.13 -10.37
C ALA A 14 -23.00 -32.99 -9.10
N ILE A 15 -22.21 -32.41 -8.18
CA ILE A 15 -21.96 -32.84 -6.78
C ILE A 15 -20.97 -34.00 -6.54
N ALA A 16 -19.76 -33.63 -6.08
CA ALA A 16 -18.99 -34.34 -5.05
C ALA A 16 -18.07 -33.28 -4.37
N ALA A 17 -18.41 -32.69 -3.22
CA ALA A 17 -18.57 -33.26 -1.87
C ALA A 17 -17.23 -33.39 -1.11
N VAL A 18 -17.10 -32.51 -0.12
CA VAL A 18 -16.02 -32.29 0.86
C VAL A 18 -15.61 -33.54 1.67
N LEU A 19 -14.30 -33.71 1.88
CA LEU A 19 -13.69 -34.37 3.05
C LEU A 19 -12.46 -33.52 3.45
N PHE A 20 -12.31 -32.96 4.66
CA PHE A 20 -12.07 -33.59 5.98
C PHE A 20 -10.85 -34.55 5.94
N SER A 21 -9.79 -34.44 6.77
CA SER A 21 -9.63 -33.73 8.05
C SER A 21 -8.18 -33.31 8.37
N SER A 22 -8.07 -32.42 9.35
CA SER A 22 -6.88 -32.00 10.10
C SER A 22 -5.80 -33.05 10.39
N ILE A 23 -4.53 -32.65 10.28
CA ILE A 23 -3.41 -33.26 11.02
C ILE A 23 -2.97 -32.33 12.15
N VAL A 24 -3.44 -32.63 13.36
CA VAL A 24 -2.85 -32.11 14.61
C VAL A 24 -2.48 -33.31 15.49
N TYR A 25 -1.20 -33.63 15.47
CA TYR A 25 -0.49 -34.46 16.45
C TYR A 25 0.82 -33.68 16.71
N THR A 26 1.25 -33.46 17.95
CA THR A 26 1.46 -34.50 18.95
C THR A 26 0.90 -34.18 20.34
N ARG A 27 0.54 -35.24 21.07
CA ARG A 27 0.24 -35.19 22.50
C ARG A 27 1.51 -34.99 23.32
N SER A 28 1.52 -34.03 24.23
CA SER A 28 2.34 -34.13 25.45
C SER A 28 1.54 -34.85 26.54
N ALA A 29 2.09 -35.95 27.05
CA ALA A 29 1.54 -36.69 28.20
C ALA A 29 2.29 -36.22 29.46
N ARG A 30 1.62 -35.64 30.46
CA ARG A 30 0.86 -36.31 31.55
C ARG A 30 1.73 -36.69 32.76
N SER A 31 1.70 -35.85 33.79
CA SER A 31 1.65 -36.25 35.22
C SER A 31 1.48 -34.98 36.08
N GLN A 32 0.32 -34.77 36.70
CA GLN A 32 -0.03 -35.16 38.08
C GLN A 32 0.49 -34.21 39.16
N THR A 33 -0.40 -33.33 39.63
CA THR A 33 -0.27 -32.65 40.92
C THR A 33 -1.55 -32.88 41.72
N ARG A 34 -1.50 -33.72 42.76
CA ARG A 34 -2.56 -33.78 43.78
C ARG A 34 -1.96 -34.14 45.13
N GLN A 35 -2.39 -33.42 46.17
CA GLN A 35 -1.82 -33.44 47.51
C GLN A 35 -2.36 -34.61 48.36
N ALA A 36 -1.49 -35.23 49.16
CA ALA A 36 -1.76 -35.83 50.48
C ALA A 36 -0.40 -36.21 51.11
N ARG A 37 0.09 -35.60 52.20
CA ARG A 37 -0.30 -35.63 53.64
C ARG A 37 0.51 -36.66 54.47
N ILE A 38 1.23 -36.13 55.48
CA ILE A 38 1.50 -36.70 56.83
C ILE A 38 2.75 -37.60 57.06
N ARG A 39 3.65 -37.07 57.93
CA ARG A 39 4.64 -37.73 58.84
C ARG A 39 5.83 -38.49 58.20
N THR A 40 7.02 -38.60 58.82
CA THR A 40 7.43 -38.31 60.22
C THR A 40 8.87 -37.77 60.34
N SER A 41 9.18 -37.24 61.52
CA SER A 41 10.43 -36.68 62.08
C SER A 41 11.71 -37.55 62.04
N GLN A 42 12.83 -36.93 62.46
CA GLN A 42 14.18 -37.47 62.77
C GLN A 42 15.10 -37.63 61.54
N LEU A 43 16.44 -37.53 61.58
CA LEU A 43 17.49 -36.92 62.45
C LEU A 43 18.73 -36.76 61.50
N SER A 44 19.82 -36.01 61.70
CA SER A 44 20.32 -35.05 62.72
C SER A 44 21.43 -34.19 62.08
N ASP A 45 21.91 -33.17 62.79
CA ASP A 45 23.27 -32.59 62.81
C ASP A 45 24.33 -33.10 61.80
N ILE A 46 24.97 -32.16 61.09
CA ILE A 46 26.35 -31.69 61.42
C ILE A 46 26.70 -30.51 60.49
N ALA A 47 27.26 -29.45 61.08
CA ALA A 47 27.75 -28.28 60.35
C ALA A 47 29.14 -28.54 59.74
N ALA A 48 29.41 -27.95 58.56
CA ALA A 48 30.70 -27.30 58.27
C ALA A 48 30.66 -26.52 56.94
N ASN A 49 30.98 -25.23 57.03
CA ASN A 49 31.80 -24.46 56.08
C ASN A 49 31.46 -24.52 54.57
N ALA A 50 30.70 -23.54 54.12
CA ALA A 50 30.93 -22.91 52.82
C ALA A 50 30.76 -21.38 52.96
N ASP A 51 31.88 -20.66 53.03
CA ASP A 51 31.93 -19.20 52.88
C ASP A 51 31.58 -18.84 51.42
N GLU A 52 30.29 -18.82 51.11
CA GLU A 52 29.84 -18.47 49.77
C GLU A 52 29.79 -16.95 49.61
N LYS A 53 30.80 -16.40 48.92
CA LYS A 53 30.86 -14.98 48.57
C LYS A 53 29.62 -14.57 47.76
N LEU A 54 28.63 -14.00 48.43
CA LEU A 54 27.46 -13.35 47.85
C LEU A 54 27.90 -12.15 47.00
N GLY A 55 28.26 -12.41 45.74
CA GLY A 55 28.46 -11.38 44.73
C GLY A 55 27.14 -10.65 44.48
N THR A 56 27.09 -9.37 44.82
CA THR A 56 25.88 -8.55 44.65
C THR A 56 25.41 -8.61 43.20
N VAL A 57 24.21 -9.15 42.97
CA VAL A 57 23.66 -9.32 41.63
C VAL A 57 23.50 -7.95 40.97
N ARG A 58 24.41 -7.61 40.06
CA ARG A 58 24.28 -6.45 39.18
C ARG A 58 23.13 -6.70 38.23
N THR A 59 21.94 -6.19 38.59
CA THR A 59 20.83 -6.09 37.64
C THR A 59 21.30 -5.24 36.46
N LEU A 60 21.31 -5.84 35.26
CA LEU A 60 21.52 -5.10 34.03
C LEU A 60 20.50 -3.95 33.94
N PRO A 61 20.90 -2.75 33.50
CA PRO A 61 19.93 -1.69 33.23
C PRO A 61 18.91 -2.19 32.20
N SER A 62 17.66 -1.70 32.27
CA SER A 62 16.55 -2.18 31.44
C SER A 62 16.78 -1.89 29.95
N LEU A 63 17.52 -2.76 29.27
CA LEU A 63 17.73 -2.75 27.83
C LEU A 63 16.45 -3.18 27.13
N GLN A 64 15.57 -2.20 26.90
CA GLN A 64 14.74 -2.00 25.70
C GLN A 64 13.65 -0.98 26.04
N THR A 65 13.95 0.31 25.82
CA THR A 65 12.88 1.19 25.34
C THR A 65 12.39 0.58 24.04
N ARG A 66 11.13 0.14 24.03
CA ARG A 66 10.46 -0.45 22.86
C ARG A 66 10.77 0.44 21.66
N ALA A 67 11.44 -0.10 20.64
CA ALA A 67 11.80 0.67 19.47
C ALA A 67 10.53 1.38 18.97
N ARG A 68 10.61 2.72 18.78
CA ARG A 68 9.51 3.44 18.16
C ARG A 68 9.17 2.71 16.85
N PRO A 69 7.88 2.56 16.48
CA PRO A 69 7.54 2.15 15.13
C PRO A 69 8.40 2.99 14.17
N PRO A 70 8.95 2.41 13.09
CA PRO A 70 9.73 3.18 12.14
C PRO A 70 8.90 4.41 11.78
N LEU A 71 9.49 5.59 11.95
CA LEU A 71 8.85 6.84 11.55
C LEU A 71 8.37 6.61 10.13
N GLN A 72 7.04 6.64 9.92
CA GLN A 72 6.53 6.54 8.57
C GLN A 72 7.18 7.70 7.80
N PRO A 73 7.78 7.44 6.62
CA PRO A 73 8.23 8.53 5.77
C PRO A 73 7.04 9.49 5.57
N SER A 74 7.32 10.78 5.43
CA SER A 74 6.28 11.77 5.17
C SER A 74 5.37 11.27 4.05
N THR A 75 4.07 11.18 4.31
CA THR A 75 3.10 10.72 3.33
C THR A 75 2.57 11.91 2.54
N LEU A 76 2.29 11.71 1.26
CA LEU A 76 1.62 12.72 0.46
C LEU A 76 0.16 12.80 0.91
N HIS A 77 -0.35 14.03 0.98
CA HIS A 77 -1.75 14.32 1.27
C HIS A 77 -2.16 15.55 0.48
N LEU A 78 -3.41 15.61 0.01
CA LEU A 78 -3.90 16.82 -0.64
C LEU A 78 -3.98 17.98 0.38
N GLY A 79 -3.66 19.19 -0.07
CA GLY A 79 -3.56 20.38 0.78
C GLY A 79 -2.21 20.59 1.47
N MET A 80 -1.26 19.64 1.33
CA MET A 80 0.14 19.77 1.76
C MET A 80 0.77 21.08 1.22
N LEU A 81 1.58 21.76 2.04
CA LEU A 81 2.29 22.97 1.60
C LEU A 81 3.40 22.63 0.59
N GLU A 82 3.65 23.52 -0.37
CA GLU A 82 4.71 23.37 -1.38
C GLU A 82 6.08 23.08 -0.76
N THR A 83 6.42 23.77 0.35
CA THR A 83 7.66 23.53 1.11
C THR A 83 7.75 22.11 1.68
N GLN A 84 6.66 21.59 2.24
CA GLN A 84 6.58 20.22 2.79
C GLN A 84 6.66 19.17 1.66
N PHE A 85 6.07 19.46 0.50
CA PHE A 85 6.22 18.62 -0.68
C PHE A 85 7.67 18.57 -1.16
N PHE A 86 8.39 19.69 -1.16
CA PHE A 86 9.80 19.69 -1.55
C PHE A 86 10.72 19.00 -0.54
N GLU A 87 10.40 19.03 0.76
CA GLU A 87 11.06 18.18 1.77
C GLU A 87 10.84 16.69 1.45
N TYR A 88 9.58 16.27 1.24
CA TYR A 88 9.26 14.90 0.79
C TYR A 88 10.01 14.50 -0.49
N ALA A 89 9.98 15.37 -1.51
CA ALA A 89 10.57 15.10 -2.81
C ALA A 89 12.09 14.92 -2.70
N LYS A 90 12.75 15.78 -1.90
CA LYS A 90 14.17 15.69 -1.62
C LYS A 90 14.55 14.40 -0.89
N ASP A 91 13.81 14.03 0.16
CA ASP A 91 14.08 12.82 0.94
C ASP A 91 13.88 11.54 0.11
N ASN A 92 13.03 11.58 -0.92
CA ASN A 92 12.79 10.49 -1.86
C ASN A 92 13.62 10.59 -3.16
N ASN A 93 14.60 11.50 -3.24
CA ASN A 93 15.49 11.71 -4.40
C ASN A 93 14.77 12.07 -5.71
N TRP A 94 13.64 12.78 -5.64
CA TRP A 94 12.97 13.33 -6.81
C TRP A 94 13.78 14.49 -7.39
N SER A 95 13.91 14.51 -8.71
CA SER A 95 14.67 15.52 -9.45
C SER A 95 13.73 16.48 -10.17
N ALA A 96 13.91 17.79 -9.98
CA ALA A 96 13.12 18.81 -10.66
C ALA A 96 13.57 18.93 -12.14
N ILE A 97 12.60 18.95 -13.06
CA ILE A 97 12.82 19.12 -14.51
C ILE A 97 12.51 20.56 -14.92
N SER A 98 11.36 21.08 -14.51
CA SER A 98 10.92 22.45 -14.82
C SER A 98 9.87 22.96 -13.84
N THR A 99 9.57 24.24 -13.89
CA THR A 99 8.48 24.85 -13.13
C THR A 99 7.79 25.91 -13.97
N ILE A 100 6.45 25.96 -13.89
CA ILE A 100 5.60 26.90 -14.61
C ILE A 100 4.69 27.59 -13.58
N HIS A 101 4.65 28.92 -13.59
CA HIS A 101 3.75 29.72 -12.77
C HIS A 101 2.67 30.34 -13.68
N ARG A 102 1.41 30.31 -13.24
CA ARG A 102 0.25 30.97 -13.88
C ARG A 102 -0.62 31.54 -12.77
N ASP A 103 -0.50 32.85 -12.53
CA ASP A 103 -1.24 33.56 -11.47
C ASP A 103 -1.08 32.91 -10.08
N GLU A 104 -2.16 32.50 -9.41
CA GLU A 104 -2.12 31.80 -8.11
C GLU A 104 -1.75 30.30 -8.18
N PHE A 105 -1.41 29.80 -9.37
CA PHE A 105 -1.14 28.38 -9.63
C PHE A 105 0.31 28.11 -10.02
N THR A 106 0.93 27.12 -9.38
CA THR A 106 2.29 26.66 -9.69
C THR A 106 2.25 25.20 -10.13
N VAL A 107 3.06 24.85 -11.13
CA VAL A 107 3.28 23.47 -11.56
C VAL A 107 4.76 23.17 -11.61
N HIS A 108 5.19 22.19 -10.82
CA HIS A 108 6.53 21.64 -10.92
C HIS A 108 6.47 20.30 -11.65
N ASN A 109 7.33 20.14 -12.65
CA ASN A 109 7.55 18.85 -13.28
C ASN A 109 8.77 18.20 -12.62
N LEU A 110 8.57 17.03 -12.02
CA LEU A 110 9.63 16.25 -11.38
C LEU A 110 9.71 14.83 -11.95
N GLN A 111 10.92 14.27 -11.94
CA GLN A 111 11.19 12.86 -12.16
C GLN A 111 11.46 12.19 -10.80
N PRO A 112 10.58 11.29 -10.34
CA PRO A 112 10.80 10.51 -9.12
C PRO A 112 12.08 9.68 -9.14
N GLY A 113 12.64 9.41 -7.96
CA GLY A 113 13.90 8.71 -7.77
C GLY A 113 13.82 7.18 -7.92
N GLY A 114 12.62 6.61 -8.02
CA GLY A 114 12.43 5.16 -8.01
C GLY A 114 12.32 4.57 -6.61
N GLU A 115 11.90 5.37 -5.62
CA GLU A 115 11.76 4.93 -4.23
C GLU A 115 10.77 3.77 -4.08
N GLY A 116 10.92 2.99 -3.01
CA GLY A 116 10.05 1.85 -2.70
C GLY A 116 9.01 2.20 -1.63
N LEU A 117 7.73 2.19 -1.99
CA LEU A 117 6.61 2.41 -1.07
C LEU A 117 5.87 1.11 -0.74
N TYR A 118 5.36 1.01 0.49
CA TYR A 118 4.60 -0.15 0.96
C TYR A 118 3.10 0.14 0.96
N ALA A 119 2.37 -0.42 0.00
CA ALA A 119 0.92 -0.27 -0.06
C ALA A 119 0.21 -1.14 1.00
N LEU A 120 -0.60 -0.50 1.86
CA LEU A 120 -1.37 -1.17 2.91
C LEU A 120 -2.75 -1.68 2.40
N PRO A 121 -3.35 -2.73 2.98
CA PRO A 121 -2.87 -3.51 4.14
C PRO A 121 -1.79 -4.55 3.79
N ASP A 122 -1.69 -4.98 2.53
CA ASP A 122 -0.90 -6.15 2.10
C ASP A 122 0.62 -5.96 2.22
N ARG A 123 1.08 -4.73 2.46
CA ARG A 123 2.50 -4.32 2.48
C ARG A 123 3.23 -4.71 1.20
N LYS A 124 2.52 -4.60 0.07
CA LYS A 124 3.11 -4.82 -1.25
C LYS A 124 4.08 -3.69 -1.55
N LEU A 125 5.35 -4.03 -1.78
CA LEU A 125 6.37 -3.08 -2.22
C LEU A 125 6.10 -2.67 -3.67
N ILE A 126 6.10 -1.37 -3.93
CA ILE A 126 5.88 -0.75 -5.24
C ILE A 126 6.95 0.32 -5.44
N TYR A 127 7.53 0.36 -6.64
CA TYR A 127 8.54 1.34 -7.00
C TYR A 127 7.91 2.54 -7.72
N VAL A 128 8.29 3.74 -7.31
CA VAL A 128 7.80 5.01 -7.84
C VAL A 128 8.60 5.39 -9.08
N ARG A 129 8.29 4.75 -10.23
CA ARG A 129 9.06 4.90 -11.47
C ARG A 129 8.22 4.72 -12.73
N GLY A 130 8.80 5.09 -13.87
CA GLY A 130 8.22 4.97 -15.20
C GLY A 130 7.26 6.09 -15.62
N PHE A 131 7.36 7.24 -14.97
CA PHE A 131 6.61 8.45 -15.29
C PHE A 131 7.37 9.70 -14.86
N THR A 132 7.04 10.82 -15.49
CA THR A 132 7.24 12.17 -14.97
C THR A 132 5.98 12.60 -14.23
N ALA A 133 6.13 13.41 -13.17
CA ALA A 133 5.03 13.87 -12.34
C ALA A 133 4.93 15.40 -12.41
N ASN A 134 3.80 15.92 -12.89
CA ASN A 134 3.47 17.33 -12.80
C ASN A 134 2.65 17.53 -11.52
N ILE A 135 3.18 18.31 -10.59
CA ILE A 135 2.63 18.54 -9.25
C ILE A 135 2.00 19.93 -9.25
N TYR A 136 0.69 20.00 -9.00
CA TYR A 136 -0.10 21.22 -9.12
C TYR A 136 -0.36 21.81 -7.74
N PHE A 137 -0.02 23.09 -7.59
CA PHE A 137 -0.28 23.90 -6.42
C PHE A 137 -1.26 25.03 -6.75
N GLU A 138 -2.17 25.31 -5.81
CA GLU A 138 -3.00 26.52 -5.77
C GLU A 138 -2.73 27.20 -4.43
N ARG A 139 -2.26 28.45 -4.44
CA ARG A 139 -1.93 29.22 -3.22
C ARG A 139 -1.05 28.40 -2.25
N ASP A 140 0.06 27.91 -2.78
CA ASP A 140 1.09 27.11 -2.09
C ASP A 140 0.61 25.75 -1.55
N ARG A 141 -0.58 25.25 -1.97
CA ARG A 141 -1.13 23.97 -1.53
C ARG A 141 -1.29 22.96 -2.65
N LEU A 142 -0.85 21.73 -2.42
CA LEU A 142 -0.97 20.60 -3.34
C LEU A 142 -2.45 20.29 -3.63
N VAL A 143 -2.92 20.57 -4.84
CA VAL A 143 -4.30 20.28 -5.26
C VAL A 143 -4.42 19.03 -6.12
N GLY A 144 -3.35 18.65 -6.83
CA GLY A 144 -3.35 17.44 -7.65
C GLY A 144 -2.00 17.08 -8.25
N ILE A 145 -1.96 15.89 -8.85
CA ILE A 145 -0.78 15.31 -9.50
C ILE A 145 -1.20 14.73 -10.85
N ARG A 146 -0.46 15.03 -11.92
CA ARG A 146 -0.59 14.37 -13.22
C ARG A 146 0.64 13.51 -13.49
N LEU A 147 0.43 12.24 -13.79
CA LEU A 147 1.50 11.33 -14.22
C LEU A 147 1.47 11.15 -15.73
N THR A 148 2.62 11.33 -16.36
CA THR A 148 2.83 11.10 -17.80
C THR A 148 3.94 10.05 -17.97
N PRO A 149 3.74 8.96 -18.73
CA PRO A 149 4.75 7.91 -18.89
C PRO A 149 6.13 8.43 -19.33
N ASP A 150 7.19 7.86 -18.76
CA ASP A 150 8.55 8.04 -19.28
C ASP A 150 8.88 6.88 -20.23
N ASN A 151 9.17 7.21 -21.49
CA ASN A 151 9.53 6.26 -22.55
C ASN A 151 10.82 5.48 -22.26
N ARG A 152 11.60 5.87 -21.24
CA ARG A 152 12.84 5.19 -20.81
C ARG A 152 12.58 3.96 -19.95
N ASP A 153 11.36 3.75 -19.48
CA ASP A 153 11.02 2.73 -18.50
C ASP A 153 9.76 1.93 -18.92
N ARG A 154 9.40 0.92 -18.12
CA ARG A 154 8.11 0.25 -18.27
C ARG A 154 6.99 1.18 -17.75
N PRO A 155 5.94 1.47 -18.56
CA PRO A 155 4.79 2.24 -18.09
C PRO A 155 3.98 1.46 -17.05
N LEU A 156 3.33 2.20 -16.15
CA LEU A 156 2.41 1.64 -15.15
C LEU A 156 1.19 1.01 -15.84
N THR A 157 0.70 -0.10 -15.29
CA THR A 157 -0.65 -0.61 -15.57
C THR A 157 -1.67 -0.03 -14.58
N ALA A 158 -2.97 -0.09 -14.90
CA ALA A 158 -4.00 0.45 -14.00
C ALA A 158 -3.96 -0.13 -12.55
N PRO A 159 -3.76 -1.44 -12.30
CA PRO A 159 -3.60 -1.95 -10.94
C PRO A 159 -2.34 -1.44 -10.22
N GLU A 160 -1.23 -1.28 -10.94
CA GLU A 160 0.01 -0.71 -10.40
C GLU A 160 -0.21 0.77 -10.01
N LEU A 161 -0.89 1.54 -10.86
CA LEU A 161 -1.27 2.93 -10.59
C LEU A 161 -2.15 3.06 -9.34
N LEU A 162 -3.28 2.35 -9.25
CA LEU A 162 -4.20 2.50 -8.11
C LEU A 162 -3.54 2.11 -6.78
N THR A 163 -2.64 1.13 -6.81
CA THR A 163 -1.89 0.69 -5.64
C THR A 163 -0.76 1.68 -5.28
N LEU A 164 -0.15 2.35 -6.27
CA LEU A 164 0.80 3.45 -6.07
C LEU A 164 0.12 4.68 -5.45
N VAL A 165 -1.02 5.13 -6.00
CA VAL A 165 -1.77 6.30 -5.47
C VAL A 165 -2.09 6.08 -4.00
N ARG A 166 -2.57 4.89 -3.64
CA ARG A 166 -2.85 4.53 -2.25
C ARG A 166 -1.60 4.45 -1.36
N ALA A 167 -0.44 4.12 -1.91
CA ALA A 167 0.81 4.10 -1.15
C ALA A 167 1.33 5.51 -0.85
N TRP A 168 1.12 6.46 -1.77
CA TRP A 168 1.38 7.89 -1.54
C TRP A 168 0.36 8.52 -0.58
N PHE A 169 -0.93 8.23 -0.79
CA PHE A 169 -2.08 8.83 -0.11
C PHE A 169 -2.86 7.75 0.68
N PRO A 170 -2.32 7.25 1.82
CA PRO A 170 -2.91 6.12 2.53
C PRO A 170 -4.22 6.44 3.25
N ASP A 171 -4.46 7.72 3.58
CA ASP A 171 -5.56 8.19 4.42
C ASP A 171 -6.66 8.96 3.66
N ASP A 172 -6.41 9.32 2.39
CA ASP A 172 -7.35 10.09 1.55
C ASP A 172 -8.32 9.18 0.76
N VAL A 173 -9.54 9.68 0.52
CA VAL A 173 -10.45 9.14 -0.51
C VAL A 173 -10.22 9.94 -1.80
N LEU A 174 -9.67 9.29 -2.82
CA LEU A 174 -9.25 9.97 -4.05
C LEU A 174 -10.01 9.49 -5.29
N SER A 175 -10.43 10.44 -6.11
CA SER A 175 -10.87 10.18 -7.48
C SER A 175 -9.65 10.22 -8.40
N VAL A 176 -9.30 9.08 -9.00
CA VAL A 176 -8.22 8.97 -9.98
C VAL A 176 -8.83 8.85 -11.36
N LEU A 177 -8.43 9.74 -12.27
CA LEU A 177 -8.76 9.67 -13.69
C LEU A 177 -7.52 9.17 -14.44
N TYR A 178 -7.68 8.24 -15.38
CA TYR A 178 -6.57 7.74 -16.18
C TYR A 178 -7.00 7.32 -17.59
N GLN A 179 -6.13 7.52 -18.58
CA GLN A 179 -6.33 7.03 -19.94
C GLN A 179 -5.55 5.73 -20.14
N VAL A 180 -6.13 4.79 -20.89
CA VAL A 180 -5.50 3.52 -21.29
C VAL A 180 -5.53 3.41 -22.80
N ALA A 181 -4.42 3.03 -23.43
CA ALA A 181 -4.39 2.73 -24.85
C ALA A 181 -5.23 1.45 -25.14
N PRO A 182 -6.33 1.51 -25.90
CA PRO A 182 -7.23 0.36 -26.09
C PRO A 182 -6.60 -0.77 -26.91
N THR A 183 -5.53 -0.46 -27.66
CA THR A 183 -4.75 -1.41 -28.45
C THR A 183 -3.64 -2.10 -27.66
N ASP A 184 -3.33 -1.66 -26.43
CA ASP A 184 -2.29 -2.28 -25.62
C ASP A 184 -2.84 -3.49 -24.81
N PRO A 185 -2.39 -4.72 -25.08
CA PRO A 185 -2.79 -5.90 -24.31
C PRO A 185 -2.40 -5.82 -22.82
N ARG A 186 -1.41 -4.99 -22.46
CA ARG A 186 -0.99 -4.77 -21.06
C ARG A 186 -1.82 -3.71 -20.34
N LYS A 187 -2.67 -2.96 -21.04
CA LYS A 187 -3.48 -1.85 -20.49
C LYS A 187 -2.61 -0.82 -19.75
N SER A 188 -1.50 -0.43 -20.38
CA SER A 188 -0.61 0.60 -19.87
C SER A 188 -1.33 1.95 -19.82
N ILE A 189 -1.05 2.67 -18.75
CA ILE A 189 -1.51 4.03 -18.51
C ILE A 189 -0.82 4.96 -19.50
N ALA A 190 -1.60 5.82 -20.16
CA ALA A 190 -1.09 6.82 -21.09
C ALA A 190 -1.07 8.24 -20.48
N GLU A 191 -2.00 8.53 -19.56
CA GLU A 191 -2.08 9.76 -18.77
C GLU A 191 -2.84 9.47 -17.47
N THR A 192 -2.49 10.12 -16.36
CA THR A 192 -3.24 10.05 -15.08
C THR A 192 -3.42 11.43 -14.46
N LEU A 193 -4.58 11.66 -13.84
CA LEU A 193 -4.93 12.82 -13.02
C LEU A 193 -5.35 12.32 -11.63
N ILE A 194 -4.70 12.82 -10.57
CA ILE A 194 -4.96 12.51 -9.17
C ILE A 194 -5.34 13.83 -8.48
N GLY A 195 -6.47 13.86 -7.76
CA GLY A 195 -6.97 15.10 -7.16
C GLY A 195 -7.55 16.06 -8.21
N THR A 196 -7.35 17.36 -8.01
CA THR A 196 -7.87 18.43 -8.87
C THR A 196 -6.74 19.08 -9.65
N ILE A 197 -6.93 19.28 -10.96
CA ILE A 197 -6.00 20.05 -11.78
C ILE A 197 -6.59 21.46 -11.97
N PRO A 198 -5.83 22.53 -11.72
CA PRO A 198 -6.32 23.89 -11.92
C PRO A 198 -6.74 24.17 -13.36
N LYS A 199 -7.81 24.97 -13.50
CA LYS A 199 -8.35 25.39 -14.81
C LYS A 199 -7.31 26.02 -15.72
N ALA A 200 -6.35 26.73 -15.15
CA ALA A 200 -5.21 27.32 -15.85
C ALA A 200 -4.37 26.29 -16.64
N PHE A 201 -4.46 25.00 -16.33
CA PHE A 201 -3.72 23.90 -16.96
C PHE A 201 -4.59 22.82 -17.62
N GLU A 202 -5.93 22.96 -17.64
CA GLU A 202 -6.83 21.99 -18.30
C GLU A 202 -6.49 21.77 -19.79
N ARG A 203 -6.06 22.82 -20.49
CA ARG A 203 -5.63 22.76 -21.91
C ARG A 203 -4.38 21.91 -22.15
N ASP A 204 -3.63 21.60 -21.09
CA ASP A 204 -2.43 20.77 -21.18
C ASP A 204 -2.74 19.27 -21.06
N LEU A 205 -3.99 18.90 -20.72
CA LEU A 205 -4.49 17.54 -20.49
C LEU A 205 -5.09 16.91 -21.75
N GLY A 206 -5.27 15.58 -21.74
CA GLY A 206 -6.13 14.89 -22.70
C GLY A 206 -5.69 15.04 -24.17
N LYS A 207 -4.40 15.30 -24.40
CA LYS A 207 -3.82 15.44 -25.76
C LYS A 207 -3.92 14.14 -26.57
N LEU A 208 -4.14 13.02 -25.88
CA LEU A 208 -4.53 11.75 -26.46
C LEU A 208 -6.05 11.67 -26.53
N SER A 209 -6.59 11.43 -27.73
CA SER A 209 -8.02 11.24 -27.99
C SER A 209 -8.54 9.89 -27.47
N LEU A 210 -8.37 9.64 -26.17
CA LEU A 210 -8.72 8.41 -25.47
C LEU A 210 -9.76 8.70 -24.37
N PRO A 211 -10.71 7.78 -24.10
CA PRO A 211 -11.61 7.91 -22.96
C PRO A 211 -10.82 7.92 -21.65
N PHE A 212 -11.30 8.70 -20.68
CA PHE A 212 -10.81 8.61 -19.30
C PHE A 212 -11.61 7.56 -18.54
N CYS A 213 -10.87 6.70 -17.84
CA CYS A 213 -11.35 5.81 -16.81
C CYS A 213 -11.28 6.50 -15.45
N ARG A 214 -12.39 6.50 -14.71
CA ARG A 214 -12.47 6.96 -13.33
C ARG A 214 -12.46 5.79 -12.37
N ALA A 215 -11.59 5.83 -11.37
CA ALA A 215 -11.62 4.92 -10.22
C ALA A 215 -11.64 5.73 -8.92
N ILE A 216 -12.30 5.20 -7.90
CA ILE A 216 -12.26 5.75 -6.54
C ILE A 216 -11.31 4.89 -5.70
N VAL A 217 -10.23 5.50 -5.21
CA VAL A 217 -9.30 4.88 -4.27
C VAL A 217 -9.78 5.23 -2.87
N PHE A 218 -10.09 4.20 -2.08
CA PHE A 218 -10.39 4.33 -0.67
C PHE A 218 -9.10 4.22 0.17
N PRO A 219 -9.07 4.82 1.37
CA PRO A 219 -7.94 4.71 2.28
C PRO A 219 -7.73 3.29 2.81
N SER A 220 -6.56 3.07 3.40
CA SER A 220 -6.23 1.83 4.12
C SER A 220 -7.14 1.66 5.35
N PRO A 221 -7.60 0.45 5.70
CA PRO A 221 -7.24 -0.86 5.13
C PRO A 221 -8.22 -1.41 4.09
N VAL A 222 -9.22 -0.66 3.64
CA VAL A 222 -10.26 -1.13 2.69
C VAL A 222 -9.61 -1.69 1.43
N PRO A 223 -9.88 -2.92 0.95
CA PRO A 223 -9.21 -3.46 -0.25
C PRO A 223 -9.36 -2.56 -1.48
N VAL A 224 -8.34 -2.56 -2.37
CA VAL A 224 -8.39 -1.80 -3.63
C VAL A 224 -9.38 -2.46 -4.60
N ASN A 225 -10.66 -2.08 -4.48
CA ASN A 225 -11.71 -2.53 -5.39
C ASN A 225 -11.60 -1.79 -6.72
N THR A 226 -11.40 -2.54 -7.81
CA THR A 226 -11.23 -2.01 -9.17
C THR A 226 -12.56 -1.62 -9.82
N LEU A 227 -13.36 -0.79 -9.14
CA LEU A 227 -14.54 -0.15 -9.72
C LEU A 227 -14.10 1.01 -10.62
N SER A 228 -13.56 0.67 -11.80
CA SER A 228 -13.19 1.63 -12.84
C SER A 228 -14.28 1.75 -13.90
N THR A 229 -14.80 2.96 -14.12
CA THR A 229 -15.73 3.26 -15.22
C THR A 229 -15.03 4.10 -16.29
N CYS A 230 -14.93 3.59 -17.51
CA CYS A 230 -14.33 4.29 -18.65
C CYS A 230 -15.42 4.94 -19.49
N ASN A 231 -15.46 6.27 -19.50
CA ASN A 231 -16.42 7.07 -20.25
C ASN A 231 -15.70 7.88 -21.33
N LEU A 232 -16.34 8.05 -22.48
CA LEU A 232 -15.85 8.86 -23.59
C LEU A 232 -16.04 10.37 -23.38
N ASN A 233 -16.84 10.76 -22.38
CA ASN A 233 -17.12 12.15 -22.03
C ASN A 233 -16.53 12.46 -20.64
N ILE A 234 -15.63 13.44 -20.58
CA ILE A 234 -15.39 14.31 -19.41
C ILE A 234 -16.16 15.60 -19.65
#